data_AF-A0AA48GK40-F1
#
_entry.id   AF-A0AA48GK40-F1
#
_cell.length_a   1.000
_cell.length_b   1.000
_cell.length_c   1.000
_cell.angle_alpha   90.00
_cell.angle_beta   90.00
_cell.angle_gamma   90.00
#
_symmetry.space_group_name_H-M   'P 1'
#
loop_
_entity.id
_entity.type
_entity.pdbx_description
1 polymer ?
#
loop_
_entity_poly.entity_id
_entity_poly.type
_entity_poly.pdbx_seq_one_letter_code
_entity_poly.pdbx_strand_id
1 'polypeptide(L)'
;MSNSDRTIDNAYAIRMMLQRLCVASMKVALGCRDKRGLFQILFQEPARIGIRLGPKELEEWAMGPEESVSMTFDDRGFRYETVLAYIGPSDLEGVPCAAFTLPRTLRRADDNRLAHFAPDVAPLVTFSNSRNAVLDGEIRGFGNDGFELSLRDSSQKIEEVLRMGEESTLDLALEDGLLLTASARVAYFGANFVGMKFTERVDKTLLGQYRTWLDTQQRIQAQRDSESFESGRAPAKAANLPQARLWVDRHPTILILTEREEFARHMSEALGRKFGVISLDYITGPVRPFLKPFGEDEAGWGRVKLILIHNHLRLASPLELCRQVVEQEKCNLPIILAGTDEDEGLKRNRALAAGAVDFLPVAPFKILSVLRKLDETLKLFS
;
A
#
# COMPACT_ATOMS: atom_id res chain seq x y z
N MET A 1 20.56 25.20 -4.30
CA MET A 1 20.39 24.21 -3.23
C MET A 1 21.77 23.82 -2.73
N SER A 2 22.09 24.12 -1.47
CA SER A 2 23.22 23.49 -0.79
C SER A 2 22.87 22.05 -0.45
N ASN A 3 23.87 21.17 -0.32
CA ASN A 3 23.70 19.78 0.11
C ASN A 3 22.99 19.62 1.48
N SER A 4 22.89 20.70 2.28
CA SER A 4 22.21 20.74 3.57
C SER A 4 20.71 20.46 3.47
N ASP A 5 20.04 20.93 2.40
CA ASP A 5 18.56 20.95 2.35
C ASP A 5 17.95 19.59 2.01
N ARG A 6 18.79 18.61 1.66
CA ARG A 6 18.39 17.24 1.28
C ARG A 6 18.64 16.22 2.37
N THR A 7 19.25 16.63 3.49
CA THR A 7 19.53 15.75 4.61
C THR A 7 18.68 16.16 5.79
N ILE A 8 17.94 15.21 6.34
CA ILE A 8 17.19 15.38 7.58
C ILE A 8 17.98 14.68 8.68
N ASP A 9 18.44 15.43 9.67
CA ASP A 9 19.17 14.94 10.85
C ASP A 9 18.40 15.19 12.16
N ASN A 10 17.25 15.87 12.09
CA ASN A 10 16.36 16.07 13.22
C ASN A 10 15.68 14.74 13.59
N ALA A 11 16.09 14.17 14.74
CA ALA A 11 15.55 12.91 15.23
C ALA A 11 14.02 12.89 15.37
N TYR A 12 13.39 14.01 15.75
CA TYR A 12 11.93 14.10 15.86
C TYR A 12 11.26 14.02 14.48
N ALA A 13 11.79 14.73 13.48
CA ALA A 13 11.31 14.66 12.10
C ALA A 13 11.46 13.24 11.50
N ILE A 14 12.62 12.62 11.72
CA ILE A 14 12.87 11.24 11.29
C ILE A 14 11.86 10.27 11.91
N ARG A 15 11.61 10.40 13.22
CA ARG A 15 10.63 9.56 13.91
C ARG A 15 9.21 9.76 13.38
N MET A 16 8.79 11.01 13.13
CA MET A 16 7.48 11.29 12.54
C MET A 16 7.33 10.63 11.16
N MET A 17 8.36 10.71 10.31
CA MET A 17 8.36 10.03 9.01
C MET A 17 8.21 8.52 9.16
N LEU A 18 9.06 7.89 9.97
CA LEU A 18 9.01 6.43 10.18
C LEU A 18 7.69 5.98 10.82
N GLN A 19 7.12 6.77 11.74
CA GLN A 19 5.79 6.50 12.31
C GLN A 19 4.71 6.57 11.24
N ARG A 20 4.74 7.54 10.31
CA ARG A 20 3.80 7.57 9.18
C ARG A 20 3.89 6.32 8.32
N LEU A 21 5.11 5.91 7.95
CA LEU A 21 5.33 4.69 7.17
C LEU A 21 4.76 3.47 7.90
N CYS A 22 5.01 3.39 9.21
CA CYS A 22 4.55 2.33 10.07
C CYS A 22 3.01 2.31 10.13
N VAL A 23 2.38 3.45 10.41
CA VAL A 23 0.93 3.63 10.49
C VAL A 23 0.23 3.36 9.17
N ALA A 24 0.81 3.81 8.05
CA ALA A 24 0.30 3.54 6.72
C ALA A 24 0.66 2.14 6.20
N SER A 25 1.42 1.36 6.97
CA SER A 25 1.87 0.02 6.61
C SER A 25 2.61 -0.03 5.27
N MET A 26 3.37 1.02 4.98
CA MET A 26 4.14 1.13 3.76
C MET A 26 5.34 0.18 3.80
N LYS A 27 5.69 -0.35 2.63
CA LYS A 27 6.89 -1.17 2.48
C LYS A 27 8.12 -0.28 2.30
N VAL A 28 9.21 -0.67 2.94
CA VAL A 28 10.55 -0.10 2.78
C VAL A 28 11.44 -1.13 2.10
N ALA A 29 12.30 -0.67 1.21
CA ALA A 29 13.32 -1.50 0.60
C ALA A 29 14.50 -1.61 1.55
N LEU A 30 14.88 -2.83 1.90
CA LEU A 30 16.10 -3.11 2.65
C LEU A 30 17.15 -3.74 1.75
N GLY A 31 18.41 -3.44 2.06
CA GLY A 31 19.55 -4.06 1.42
C GLY A 31 20.67 -4.36 2.40
N CYS A 32 21.15 -5.60 2.38
CA CYS A 32 22.31 -6.05 3.13
C CYS A 32 23.16 -6.91 2.20
N ARG A 33 24.44 -6.54 2.00
CA ARG A 33 25.34 -7.20 1.05
C ARG A 33 24.71 -7.31 -0.36
N ASP A 34 24.52 -8.51 -0.88
CA ASP A 34 23.88 -8.86 -2.15
C ASP A 34 22.36 -9.03 -2.05
N LYS A 35 21.80 -9.08 -0.84
CA LYS A 35 20.37 -9.36 -0.60
C LYS A 35 19.56 -8.07 -0.60
N ARG A 36 18.39 -8.12 -1.23
CA ARG A 36 17.43 -7.01 -1.33
C ARG A 36 16.03 -7.53 -1.11
N GLY A 37 15.17 -6.74 -0.46
CA GLY A 37 13.77 -7.11 -0.23
C GLY A 37 12.91 -5.93 0.17
N LEU A 38 11.60 -6.09 0.04
CA LEU A 38 10.59 -5.10 0.44
C LEU A 38 9.87 -5.58 1.70
N PHE A 39 9.95 -4.81 2.78
CA PHE A 39 9.48 -5.22 4.09
C PHE A 39 8.65 -4.12 4.76
N GLN A 40 7.80 -4.49 5.71
CA GLN A 40 6.95 -3.53 6.41
C GLN A 40 7.58 -3.13 7.76
N ILE A 41 7.51 -1.86 8.12
CA ILE A 41 7.80 -1.41 9.49
C ILE A 41 6.61 -1.76 10.39
N LEU A 42 6.84 -2.61 11.39
CA LEU A 42 5.83 -3.11 12.31
C LEU A 42 5.64 -2.21 13.54
N PHE A 43 6.72 -1.60 14.02
CA PHE A 43 6.66 -0.64 15.12
C PHE A 43 7.77 0.40 15.02
N GLN A 44 7.50 1.58 15.56
CA GLN A 44 8.46 2.66 15.76
C GLN A 44 8.54 2.97 17.26
N GLU A 45 9.75 2.90 17.83
CA GLU A 45 10.05 3.23 19.23
C GLU A 45 11.14 4.32 19.30
N PRO A 46 11.30 5.03 20.43
CA PRO A 46 12.28 6.13 20.54
C PRO A 46 13.73 5.78 20.21
N ALA A 47 14.14 4.51 20.26
CA ALA A 47 15.53 4.08 20.01
C ALA A 47 15.69 3.10 18.83
N ARG A 48 14.59 2.47 18.38
CA ARG A 48 14.63 1.38 17.42
C ARG A 48 13.36 1.28 16.60
N ILE A 49 13.44 0.54 15.51
CA ILE A 49 12.30 0.16 14.67
C ILE A 49 12.28 -1.35 14.49
N GLY A 50 11.08 -1.92 14.41
CA GLY A 50 10.88 -3.33 14.06
C GLY A 50 10.45 -3.45 12.62
N ILE A 51 11.17 -4.24 11.82
CA ILE A 51 10.84 -4.49 10.42
C ILE A 51 10.52 -5.97 10.24
N ARG A 52 9.44 -6.29 9.53
CA ARG A 52 8.97 -7.65 9.28
C ARG A 52 9.92 -8.41 8.36
N LEU A 53 10.96 -8.99 8.93
CA LEU A 53 11.73 -10.08 8.31
C LEU A 53 11.23 -11.39 8.92
N GLY A 54 10.75 -12.30 8.07
CA GLY A 54 10.32 -13.62 8.53
C GLY A 54 11.49 -14.49 8.95
N PRO A 55 11.23 -15.66 9.55
CA PRO A 55 12.26 -16.58 10.01
C PRO A 55 13.19 -17.02 8.88
N LYS A 56 12.63 -17.26 7.68
CA LYS A 56 13.39 -17.62 6.49
C LYS A 56 14.32 -16.50 6.06
N GLU A 57 13.84 -15.25 6.00
CA GLU A 57 14.70 -14.12 5.63
C GLU A 57 15.77 -13.83 6.68
N LEU A 58 15.46 -13.99 7.97
CA LEU A 58 16.44 -13.85 9.05
C LEU A 58 17.57 -14.87 8.93
N GLU A 59 17.23 -16.14 8.68
CA GLU A 59 18.18 -17.22 8.46
C GLU A 59 18.99 -16.99 7.18
N GLU A 60 18.30 -16.70 6.07
CA GLU A 60 18.94 -16.45 4.79
C GLU A 60 19.88 -15.27 4.85
N TRP A 61 19.46 -14.14 5.43
CA TRP A 61 20.25 -12.91 5.49
C TRP A 61 21.47 -13.06 6.41
N ALA A 62 21.35 -13.87 7.47
CA ALA A 62 22.43 -14.21 8.41
C ALA A 62 23.19 -12.95 8.88
N MET A 63 22.43 -11.94 9.30
CA MET A 63 22.99 -10.65 9.72
C MET A 63 23.65 -10.76 11.09
N GLY A 64 24.85 -10.19 11.22
CA GLY A 64 25.53 -10.05 12.50
C GLY A 64 25.04 -8.82 13.28
N PRO A 65 25.15 -8.80 14.62
CA PRO A 65 24.89 -7.60 15.41
C PRO A 65 25.66 -6.39 14.86
N GLU A 66 25.01 -5.23 14.86
CA GLU A 66 25.50 -3.95 14.33
C GLU A 66 25.76 -3.92 12.82
N GLU A 67 25.37 -4.97 12.08
CA GLU A 67 25.54 -5.00 10.64
C GLU A 67 24.73 -3.88 9.96
N SER A 68 25.38 -3.18 9.04
CA SER A 68 24.79 -2.04 8.32
C SER A 68 23.84 -2.51 7.23
N VAL A 69 22.61 -2.01 7.28
CA VAL A 69 21.54 -2.31 6.33
C VAL A 69 21.06 -1.02 5.70
N SER A 70 21.14 -0.92 4.37
CA SER A 70 20.57 0.21 3.64
C SER A 70 19.06 0.13 3.67
N MET A 71 18.38 1.25 3.93
CA MET A 71 16.94 1.37 3.82
C MET A 71 16.57 2.49 2.85
N THR A 72 15.70 2.19 1.90
CA THR A 72 15.11 3.15 0.98
C THR A 72 13.59 3.12 1.10
N PHE A 73 12.94 4.27 1.12
CA PHE A 73 11.49 4.36 1.20
C PHE A 73 10.99 5.66 0.59
N ASP A 74 9.72 5.68 0.19
CA ASP A 74 9.06 6.88 -0.27
C ASP A 74 8.17 7.43 0.87
N ASP A 75 8.22 8.74 1.11
CA ASP A 75 7.32 9.45 2.01
C ASP A 75 6.84 10.72 1.29
N ARG A 76 5.53 10.83 1.10
CA ARG A 76 4.87 11.94 0.38
C ARG A 76 5.53 12.27 -0.97
N GLY A 77 5.70 11.26 -1.82
CA GLY A 77 6.26 11.46 -3.17
C GLY A 77 7.77 11.74 -3.21
N PHE A 78 8.45 11.80 -2.06
CA PHE A 78 9.90 11.93 -1.98
C PHE A 78 10.53 10.61 -1.55
N ARG A 79 11.56 10.20 -2.29
CA ARG A 79 12.37 9.05 -1.93
C ARG A 79 13.46 9.44 -0.95
N TYR A 80 13.61 8.65 0.10
CA TYR A 80 14.62 8.79 1.14
C TYR A 80 15.47 7.54 1.25
N GLU A 81 16.73 7.74 1.59
CA GLU A 81 17.76 6.74 1.74
C GLU A 81 18.45 6.92 3.09
N THR A 82 18.74 5.81 3.76
CA THR A 82 19.46 5.81 5.03
C THR A 82 20.14 4.46 5.28
N VAL A 83 20.90 4.40 6.36
CA VAL A 83 21.54 3.18 6.86
C VAL A 83 21.08 2.95 8.29
N LEU A 84 20.71 1.70 8.57
CA LEU A 84 20.33 1.20 9.87
C LEU A 84 21.39 0.22 10.37
N ALA A 85 21.51 0.06 11.68
CA ALA A 85 22.28 -1.03 12.26
C ALA A 85 21.34 -2.12 12.78
N TYR A 86 21.59 -3.36 12.40
CA TYR A 86 20.84 -4.52 12.88
C TYR A 86 21.11 -4.74 14.37
N ILE A 87 20.05 -4.86 15.18
CA ILE A 87 20.15 -5.14 16.61
C ILE A 87 20.02 -6.65 16.87
N GLY A 88 19.03 -7.30 16.24
CA GLY A 88 18.75 -8.71 16.46
C GLY A 88 17.31 -9.09 16.10
N PRO A 89 16.95 -10.39 16.25
CA PRO A 89 15.57 -10.85 16.15
C PRO A 89 14.68 -10.19 17.22
N SER A 90 13.42 -9.96 16.89
CA SER A 90 12.42 -9.36 17.76
C SER A 90 11.05 -9.95 17.45
N ASP A 91 10.07 -9.66 18.31
CA ASP A 91 8.68 -10.06 18.15
C ASP A 91 7.75 -8.86 18.38
N LEU A 92 6.65 -8.81 17.61
CA LEU A 92 5.51 -7.96 17.89
C LEU A 92 4.25 -8.84 17.91
N GLU A 93 3.71 -9.10 19.10
CA GLU A 93 2.44 -9.82 19.27
C GLU A 93 2.43 -11.19 18.59
N GLY A 94 3.55 -11.91 18.64
CA GLY A 94 3.72 -13.22 18.00
C GLY A 94 4.09 -13.16 16.52
N VAL A 95 4.32 -11.96 15.96
CA VAL A 95 4.85 -11.76 14.61
C VAL A 95 6.38 -11.60 14.68
N PRO A 96 7.15 -12.57 14.15
CA PRO A 96 8.60 -12.47 14.06
C PRO A 96 9.03 -11.26 13.23
N CYS A 97 10.04 -10.55 13.72
CA CYS A 97 10.61 -9.39 13.04
C CYS A 97 12.10 -9.21 13.39
N ALA A 98 12.73 -8.22 12.76
CA ALA A 98 14.08 -7.77 13.04
C ALA A 98 14.04 -6.39 13.66
N ALA A 99 14.79 -6.18 14.75
CA ALA A 99 14.99 -4.86 15.34
C ALA A 99 16.21 -4.18 14.71
N PHE A 100 16.07 -2.89 14.42
CA PHE A 100 17.12 -2.02 13.91
C PHE A 100 17.20 -0.72 14.71
N THR A 101 18.38 -0.11 14.79
CA THR A 101 18.53 1.23 15.36
C THR A 101 17.73 2.25 14.57
N LEU A 102 17.30 3.34 15.21
CA LEU A 102 16.81 4.48 14.46
C LEU A 102 17.91 5.07 13.56
N PRO A 103 17.57 5.49 12.32
CA PRO A 103 18.50 6.22 11.48
C PRO A 103 18.80 7.59 12.08
N ARG A 104 20.06 8.00 12.03
CA ARG A 104 20.50 9.34 12.49
C ARG A 104 20.26 10.41 11.43
N THR A 105 20.26 10.01 10.16
CA THR A 105 20.13 10.90 9.01
C THR A 105 19.30 10.24 7.93
N LEU A 106 18.39 10.99 7.30
CA LEU A 106 17.73 10.59 6.07
C LEU A 106 18.24 11.48 4.93
N ARG A 107 18.74 10.87 3.86
CA ARG A 107 19.10 11.60 2.64
C ARG A 107 17.97 11.46 1.64
N ARG A 108 17.47 12.57 1.12
CA ARG A 108 16.52 12.56 0.00
C ARG A 108 17.25 12.24 -1.31
N ALA A 109 16.69 11.35 -2.11
CA ALA A 109 17.23 10.97 -3.42
C ALA A 109 17.16 12.15 -4.41
N ASP A 110 18.05 12.12 -5.41
CA ASP A 110 18.27 13.23 -6.35
C ASP A 110 17.24 13.33 -7.48
N ASP A 111 16.16 12.54 -7.39
CA ASP A 111 15.09 12.46 -8.38
C ASP A 111 14.30 13.77 -8.44
N ASN A 112 13.97 14.35 -7.28
CA ASN A 112 13.12 15.54 -7.15
C ASN A 112 13.97 16.75 -6.73
N ARG A 113 14.38 17.58 -7.70
CA ARG A 113 15.38 18.64 -7.54
C ARG A 113 14.79 20.02 -7.25
N LEU A 114 13.50 20.23 -7.50
CA LEU A 114 12.85 21.53 -7.29
C LEU A 114 11.85 21.47 -6.14
N ALA A 115 11.15 20.35 -5.99
CA ALA A 115 10.08 20.25 -5.01
C ALA A 115 10.59 20.24 -3.56
N HIS A 116 10.01 21.07 -2.71
CA HIS A 116 10.20 21.10 -1.25
C HIS A 116 8.95 20.62 -0.50
N PHE A 117 7.80 20.60 -1.16
CA PHE A 117 6.52 20.17 -0.63
C PHE A 117 5.81 19.34 -1.69
N ALA A 118 5.19 18.23 -1.28
CA ALA A 118 4.35 17.43 -2.14
C ALA A 118 2.94 17.42 -1.53
N PRO A 119 1.92 17.79 -2.30
CA PRO A 119 0.54 17.78 -1.81
C PRO A 119 0.02 16.34 -1.73
N ASP A 120 -0.86 16.07 -0.75
CA ASP A 120 -1.49 14.76 -0.59
C ASP A 120 -2.40 14.41 -1.80
N VAL A 121 -3.05 15.43 -2.38
CA VAL A 121 -3.85 15.34 -3.61
C VAL A 121 -3.22 16.25 -4.64
N ALA A 122 -2.83 15.71 -5.80
CA ALA A 122 -2.15 16.47 -6.84
C ALA A 122 -3.08 17.54 -7.46
N PRO A 123 -2.73 18.84 -7.36
CA PRO A 123 -3.51 19.92 -7.98
C PRO A 123 -3.47 19.82 -9.50
N LEU A 124 -4.62 20.08 -10.13
CA LEU A 124 -4.72 20.17 -11.58
C LEU A 124 -4.08 21.45 -12.09
N VAL A 125 -3.40 21.35 -13.21
CA VAL A 125 -2.71 22.48 -13.83
C VAL A 125 -2.87 22.44 -15.33
N THR A 126 -3.04 23.60 -15.93
CA THR A 126 -3.03 23.74 -17.38
C THR A 126 -1.74 24.44 -17.79
N PHE A 127 -1.09 23.97 -18.85
CA PHE A 127 0.16 24.55 -19.33
C PHE A 127 0.27 24.51 -20.84
N SER A 128 1.00 25.46 -21.41
CA SER A 128 1.28 25.52 -22.84
C SER A 128 2.63 24.88 -23.18
N ASN A 129 2.80 24.44 -24.42
CA ASN A 129 4.11 24.12 -24.97
C ASN A 129 4.49 25.08 -26.12
N SER A 130 5.69 24.95 -26.65
CA SER A 130 6.25 25.68 -27.79
C SER A 130 5.47 25.51 -29.09
N ARG A 131 4.62 24.48 -29.18
CA ARG A 131 3.67 24.26 -30.29
C ARG A 131 2.34 24.97 -30.06
N ASN A 132 2.23 25.78 -29.00
CA ASN A 132 0.98 26.42 -28.54
C ASN A 132 -0.14 25.43 -28.24
N ALA A 133 0.18 24.15 -27.99
CA ALA A 133 -0.80 23.21 -27.48
C ALA A 133 -1.03 23.50 -25.99
N VAL A 134 -2.30 23.48 -25.59
CA VAL A 134 -2.71 23.57 -24.19
C VAL A 134 -2.89 22.16 -23.66
N LEU A 135 -2.21 21.85 -22.56
CA LEU A 135 -2.11 20.52 -21.98
C LEU A 135 -2.56 20.54 -20.52
N ASP A 136 -3.14 19.44 -20.08
CA ASP A 136 -3.53 19.23 -18.69
C ASP A 136 -2.51 18.35 -17.96
N GLY A 137 -2.13 18.80 -16.78
CA GLY A 137 -1.19 18.12 -15.91
C GLY A 137 -1.64 18.09 -14.45
N GLU A 138 -0.78 17.49 -13.64
CA GLU A 138 -0.92 17.36 -12.20
C GLU A 138 0.39 17.79 -11.52
N ILE A 139 0.31 18.69 -10.54
CA ILE A 139 1.47 19.08 -9.75
C ILE A 139 1.82 17.98 -8.76
N ARG A 140 3.03 17.44 -8.88
CA ARG A 140 3.62 16.43 -7.99
C ARG A 140 4.36 17.06 -6.82
N GLY A 141 4.92 18.24 -7.02
CA GLY A 141 5.66 18.93 -5.97
C GLY A 141 5.88 20.41 -6.26
N PHE A 142 5.96 21.18 -5.19
CA PHE A 142 6.11 22.63 -5.17
C PHE A 142 7.45 23.02 -4.58
N GLY A 143 8.12 24.01 -5.16
CA GLY A 143 9.42 24.50 -4.75
C GLY A 143 9.54 26.02 -4.88
N ASN A 144 10.49 26.60 -4.16
CA ASN A 144 10.66 28.07 -4.16
C ASN A 144 11.00 28.67 -5.53
N ASP A 145 11.59 27.85 -6.41
CA ASP A 145 12.06 28.24 -7.74
C ASP A 145 11.29 27.56 -8.86
N GLY A 146 10.26 26.77 -8.56
CA GLY A 146 9.52 26.03 -9.58
C GLY A 146 8.67 24.91 -9.01
N PHE A 147 8.27 23.97 -9.86
CA PHE A 147 7.43 22.84 -9.50
C PHE A 147 7.78 21.63 -10.36
N GLU A 148 7.32 20.48 -9.92
CA GLU A 148 7.40 19.22 -10.64
C GLU A 148 5.99 18.80 -11.01
N LEU A 149 5.76 18.44 -12.28
CA LEU A 149 4.45 18.04 -12.77
C LEU A 149 4.51 16.82 -13.68
N SER A 150 3.41 16.09 -13.75
CA SER A 150 3.19 15.02 -14.72
C SER A 150 2.03 15.38 -15.63
N LEU A 151 1.93 14.71 -16.78
CA LEU A 151 0.69 14.73 -17.56
C LEU A 151 -0.44 14.07 -16.77
N ARG A 152 -1.66 14.56 -16.99
CA ARG A 152 -2.87 13.94 -16.42
C ARG A 152 -3.17 12.59 -17.06
N ASP A 153 -2.97 12.49 -18.38
CA ASP A 153 -3.05 11.25 -19.12
C ASP A 153 -1.72 10.48 -18.99
N SER A 154 -1.72 9.44 -18.15
CA SER A 154 -0.54 8.61 -17.89
C SER A 154 -0.14 7.71 -19.07
N SER A 155 -0.96 7.60 -20.12
CA SER A 155 -0.60 6.88 -21.35
C SER A 155 0.36 7.66 -22.24
N GLN A 156 0.42 9.00 -22.06
CA GLN A 156 1.30 9.88 -22.83
C GLN A 156 2.61 10.10 -22.09
N LYS A 157 3.71 10.15 -22.85
CA LYS A 157 5.02 10.47 -22.29
C LYS A 157 5.25 11.97 -22.30
N ILE A 158 5.64 12.51 -21.15
CA ILE A 158 5.90 13.95 -21.00
C ILE A 158 7.02 14.46 -21.91
N GLU A 159 7.96 13.58 -22.25
CA GLU A 159 9.09 13.84 -23.15
C GLU A 159 8.67 14.00 -24.62
N GLU A 160 7.48 13.51 -25.00
CA GLU A 160 6.93 13.66 -26.35
C GLU A 160 6.24 15.02 -26.54
N VAL A 161 5.80 15.63 -25.42
CA VAL A 161 5.04 16.89 -25.43
C VAL A 161 5.90 18.12 -25.13
N LEU A 162 6.96 17.97 -24.33
CA LEU A 162 7.89 19.02 -23.89
C LEU A 162 9.34 18.68 -24.21
N ARG A 163 10.20 19.69 -24.35
CA ARG A 163 11.64 19.56 -24.58
C ARG A 163 12.45 20.26 -23.48
N MET A 164 13.69 19.80 -23.27
CA MET A 164 14.62 20.45 -22.36
C MET A 164 14.83 21.93 -22.72
N GLY A 165 14.76 22.81 -21.73
CA GLY A 165 14.95 24.26 -21.91
C GLY A 165 13.74 24.99 -22.51
N GLU A 166 12.66 24.29 -22.85
CA GLU A 166 11.45 24.87 -23.39
C GLU A 166 10.72 25.74 -22.36
N GLU A 167 10.25 26.91 -22.79
CA GLU A 167 9.41 27.79 -21.96
C GLU A 167 7.94 27.45 -22.15
N SER A 168 7.21 27.52 -21.04
CA SER A 168 5.80 27.20 -20.92
C SER A 168 5.13 28.26 -20.07
N THR A 169 3.90 28.61 -20.42
CA THR A 169 3.02 29.37 -19.53
C THR A 169 2.13 28.38 -18.79
N LEU A 170 2.06 28.55 -17.48
CA LEU A 170 1.31 27.70 -16.58
C LEU A 170 0.19 28.49 -15.93
N ASP A 171 -0.98 27.87 -15.78
CA ASP A 171 -2.13 28.37 -15.04
C ASP A 171 -2.54 27.34 -13.99
N LEU A 172 -2.34 27.69 -12.72
CA LEU A 172 -2.60 26.82 -11.58
C LEU A 172 -3.47 27.54 -10.54
N ALA A 173 -4.63 26.97 -10.25
CA ALA A 173 -5.45 27.40 -9.12
C ALA A 173 -4.95 26.73 -7.84
N LEU A 174 -4.56 27.53 -6.86
CA LEU A 174 -4.19 27.11 -5.52
C LEU A 174 -5.35 27.38 -4.54
N GLU A 175 -5.21 26.88 -3.32
CA GLU A 175 -6.15 27.17 -2.22
C GLU A 175 -6.24 28.68 -1.93
N ASP A 176 -7.29 29.09 -1.22
CA ASP A 176 -7.57 30.48 -0.85
C ASP A 176 -7.70 31.46 -2.04
N GLY A 177 -8.01 30.94 -3.23
CA GLY A 177 -8.26 31.72 -4.44
C GLY A 177 -7.00 32.28 -5.11
N LEU A 178 -5.82 31.83 -4.70
CA LEU A 178 -4.56 32.22 -5.35
C LEU A 178 -4.45 31.55 -6.73
N LEU A 179 -4.48 32.35 -7.79
CA LEU A 179 -4.23 31.88 -9.15
C LEU A 179 -2.78 32.17 -9.56
N LEU A 180 -1.98 31.12 -9.73
CA LEU A 180 -0.61 31.22 -10.20
C LEU A 180 -0.57 31.10 -11.72
N THR A 181 -0.52 32.23 -12.40
CA THR A 181 -0.17 32.32 -13.83
C THR A 181 1.31 32.66 -13.96
N ALA A 182 2.13 31.71 -14.40
CA ALA A 182 3.58 31.86 -14.38
C ALA A 182 4.26 31.30 -15.64
N SER A 183 5.27 32.02 -16.14
CA SER A 183 6.19 31.51 -17.16
C SER A 183 7.30 30.69 -16.53
N ALA A 184 7.40 29.42 -16.91
CA ALA A 184 8.39 28.47 -16.40
C ALA A 184 9.16 27.79 -17.56
N ARG A 185 10.34 27.25 -17.27
CA ARG A 185 11.20 26.56 -18.23
C ARG A 185 11.48 25.13 -17.79
N VAL A 186 11.44 24.19 -18.72
CA VAL A 186 11.84 22.80 -18.49
C VAL A 186 13.31 22.74 -18.08
N ALA A 187 13.56 22.34 -16.84
CA ALA A 187 14.88 22.27 -16.25
C ALA A 187 15.47 20.85 -16.24
N TYR A 188 14.63 19.82 -16.12
CA TYR A 188 15.03 18.40 -16.19
C TYR A 188 13.80 17.49 -16.34
N PHE A 189 14.02 16.24 -16.75
CA PHE A 189 13.03 15.17 -16.75
C PHE A 189 13.34 14.17 -15.64
N GLY A 190 12.30 13.76 -14.93
CA GLY A 190 12.29 12.59 -14.06
C GLY A 190 11.66 11.39 -14.77
N ALA A 191 11.48 10.27 -14.05
CA ALA A 191 10.98 9.04 -14.67
C ALA A 191 9.61 9.20 -15.35
N ASN A 192 8.67 9.92 -14.72
CA ASN A 192 7.31 10.15 -15.24
C ASN A 192 6.84 11.60 -15.01
N PHE A 193 7.77 12.55 -14.84
CA PHE A 193 7.45 13.94 -14.52
C PHE A 193 8.51 14.88 -15.10
N VAL A 194 8.21 16.17 -15.11
CA VAL A 194 9.12 17.24 -15.56
C VAL A 194 9.30 18.27 -14.45
N GLY A 195 10.54 18.72 -14.26
CA GLY A 195 10.86 19.84 -13.39
C GLY A 195 10.83 21.15 -14.16
N MET A 196 9.98 22.08 -13.73
CA MET A 196 9.72 23.37 -14.37
C MET A 196 10.21 24.49 -13.45
N LYS A 197 11.20 25.26 -13.88
CA LYS A 197 11.77 26.37 -13.11
C LYS A 197 11.14 27.69 -13.53
N PHE A 198 10.72 28.52 -12.58
CA PHE A 198 10.22 29.86 -12.89
C PHE A 198 11.26 30.68 -13.67
N THR A 199 10.80 31.44 -14.65
CA THR A 199 11.63 32.39 -15.40
C THR A 199 11.64 33.75 -14.72
N GLU A 200 12.53 34.64 -15.15
CA GLU A 200 12.57 36.04 -14.67
C GLU A 200 11.34 36.86 -15.11
N ARG A 201 10.51 36.32 -16.00
CA ARG A 201 9.30 37.00 -16.51
C ARG A 201 8.11 36.90 -15.57
N VAL A 202 8.17 36.05 -14.55
CA VAL A 202 7.08 35.91 -13.58
C VAL A 202 6.99 37.15 -12.70
N ASP A 203 5.77 37.61 -12.43
CA ASP A 203 5.54 38.72 -11.50
C ASP A 203 6.13 38.40 -10.11
N LYS A 204 7.02 39.28 -9.64
CA LYS A 204 7.71 39.13 -8.35
C LYS A 204 6.75 39.18 -7.16
N THR A 205 5.67 39.95 -7.26
CA THR A 205 4.61 40.04 -6.24
C THR A 205 3.87 38.71 -6.15
N LEU A 206 3.48 38.15 -7.30
CA LEU A 206 2.82 36.85 -7.38
C LEU A 206 3.73 35.72 -6.87
N LEU A 207 5.03 35.73 -7.24
CA LEU A 207 6.01 34.78 -6.69
C LEU A 207 6.17 34.92 -5.16
N GLY A 208 6.10 36.15 -4.63
CA GLY A 208 6.12 36.39 -3.19
C GLY A 208 4.90 35.80 -2.48
N GLN A 209 3.70 35.97 -3.05
CA GLN A 209 2.47 35.35 -2.55
C GLN A 209 2.55 33.83 -2.60
N TYR A 210 3.00 33.26 -3.72
CA TYR A 210 3.20 31.82 -3.87
C TYR A 210 4.17 31.24 -2.83
N ARG A 211 5.32 31.89 -2.60
CA ARG A 211 6.31 31.43 -1.60
C ARG A 211 5.74 31.49 -0.17
N THR A 212 4.99 32.56 0.13
CA THR A 212 4.30 32.69 1.43
C THR A 212 3.25 31.60 1.61
N TRP A 213 2.50 31.27 0.56
CA TRP A 213 1.56 30.16 0.54
C TRP A 213 2.28 28.83 0.76
N LEU A 214 3.38 28.58 0.05
CA LEU A 214 4.19 27.36 0.18
C LEU A 214 4.72 27.16 1.60
N ASP A 215 5.29 28.20 2.20
CA ASP A 215 5.75 28.18 3.59
C ASP A 215 4.60 27.89 4.56
N THR A 216 3.42 28.44 4.29
CA THR A 216 2.21 28.20 5.10
C THR A 216 1.78 26.74 5.01
N GLN A 217 1.73 26.17 3.80
CA GLN A 217 1.40 24.76 3.58
C GLN A 217 2.39 23.81 4.27
N GLN A 218 3.69 24.11 4.20
CA GLN A 218 4.71 23.34 4.92
C GLN A 218 4.53 23.42 6.43
N ARG A 219 4.18 24.59 6.98
CA ARG A 219 3.91 24.76 8.42
C ARG A 219 2.65 24.01 8.86
N ILE A 220 1.55 24.14 8.12
CA ILE A 220 0.31 23.39 8.37
C ILE A 220 0.60 21.89 8.37
N GLN A 221 1.39 21.42 7.39
CA GLN A 221 1.75 20.02 7.30
C GLN A 221 2.61 19.58 8.49
N ALA A 222 3.61 20.36 8.88
CA ALA A 222 4.46 20.06 10.03
C ALA A 222 3.66 20.06 11.35
N GLN A 223 2.66 20.94 11.48
CA GLN A 223 1.75 20.96 12.62
C GLN A 223 0.89 19.69 12.65
N ARG A 224 0.24 19.32 11.53
CA ARG A 224 -0.55 18.08 11.43
C ARG A 224 0.29 16.85 11.74
N ASP A 225 1.54 16.83 11.29
CA ASP A 225 2.47 15.75 11.57
C ASP A 225 2.78 15.65 13.06
N SER A 226 3.01 16.79 13.71
CA SER A 226 3.30 16.87 15.15
C SER A 226 2.07 16.48 15.98
N GLU A 227 0.88 16.88 15.57
CA GLU A 227 -0.39 16.53 16.23
C GLU A 227 -0.75 15.04 16.07
N SER A 228 -0.38 14.44 14.94
CA SER A 228 -0.62 13.02 14.66
C SER A 228 0.48 12.11 15.23
N PHE A 229 1.57 12.67 15.72
CA PHE A 229 2.72 11.94 16.22
C PHE A 229 2.46 11.42 17.65
N GLU A 230 2.84 10.18 17.90
CA GLU A 230 2.70 9.54 19.20
C GLU A 230 4.11 9.32 19.77
N SER A 231 4.42 9.96 20.90
CA SER A 231 5.80 9.97 21.44
C SER A 231 6.28 8.59 21.93
N GLY A 232 5.35 7.67 22.19
CA GLY A 232 5.59 6.31 22.64
C GLY A 232 5.91 5.32 21.53
N ARG A 233 5.53 4.05 21.74
CA ARG A 233 5.54 3.05 20.69
C ARG A 233 4.33 3.31 19.81
N ALA A 234 4.57 3.80 18.59
CA ALA A 234 3.56 3.73 17.56
C ALA A 234 3.64 2.32 16.97
N PRO A 235 2.68 1.43 17.26
CA PRO A 235 2.54 0.26 16.41
C PRO A 235 2.22 0.77 15.01
N ALA A 236 2.52 -0.02 13.98
CA ALA A 236 1.76 0.14 12.77
C ALA A 236 0.29 0.18 13.20
N LYS A 237 -0.48 1.22 12.85
CA LYS A 237 -1.94 1.03 12.77
C LYS A 237 -2.03 -0.23 11.94
N ALA A 238 -2.44 -1.33 12.59
CA ALA A 238 -2.29 -2.66 12.04
C ALA A 238 -2.63 -2.54 10.56
N ALA A 239 -1.73 -2.91 9.64
CA ALA A 239 -2.07 -2.96 8.22
C ALA A 239 -3.32 -3.82 8.19
N ASN A 240 -4.53 -3.24 8.18
CA ASN A 240 -5.69 -3.81 8.87
C ASN A 240 -5.62 -5.32 8.72
N LEU A 241 -5.03 -6.01 9.71
CA LEU A 241 -4.57 -7.38 9.46
C LEU A 241 -5.89 -8.06 9.20
N PRO A 242 -6.13 -8.57 7.99
CA PRO A 242 -7.48 -8.72 7.51
C PRO A 242 -8.25 -9.48 8.56
N GLN A 243 -9.17 -8.78 9.22
CA GLN A 243 -9.85 -9.37 10.36
C GLN A 243 -10.96 -10.19 9.75
N ALA A 244 -11.00 -11.47 10.12
CA ALA A 244 -12.15 -12.27 9.79
C ALA A 244 -13.38 -11.57 10.39
N ARG A 245 -14.34 -11.24 9.53
CA ARG A 245 -15.54 -10.50 9.89
C ARG A 245 -16.71 -11.46 9.95
N LEU A 246 -17.38 -11.50 11.09
CA LEU A 246 -18.63 -12.22 11.24
C LEU A 246 -19.79 -11.40 10.67
N TRP A 247 -20.48 -11.95 9.70
CA TRP A 247 -21.69 -11.37 9.11
C TRP A 247 -22.95 -11.97 9.72
N VAL A 248 -22.97 -13.28 9.89
CA VAL A 248 -24.11 -14.03 10.40
C VAL A 248 -23.64 -15.08 11.37
N ASP A 249 -24.14 -15.01 12.60
CA ASP A 249 -23.81 -15.98 13.65
C ASP A 249 -24.77 -17.18 13.63
N ARG A 250 -24.35 -18.27 12.96
CA ARG A 250 -25.14 -19.50 12.82
C ARG A 250 -24.23 -20.70 12.51
N HIS A 251 -24.70 -21.90 12.81
CA HIS A 251 -24.03 -23.15 12.45
C HIS A 251 -24.84 -23.93 11.40
N PRO A 252 -24.20 -24.57 10.39
CA PRO A 252 -22.76 -24.56 10.11
C PRO A 252 -22.27 -23.22 9.56
N THR A 253 -21.01 -22.87 9.83
CA THR A 253 -20.41 -21.58 9.42
C THR A 253 -19.55 -21.76 8.16
N ILE A 254 -19.72 -20.86 7.20
CA ILE A 254 -18.95 -20.80 5.95
C ILE A 254 -17.95 -19.65 6.04
N LEU A 255 -16.69 -19.92 5.70
CA LEU A 255 -15.64 -18.91 5.56
C LEU A 255 -15.54 -18.49 4.09
N ILE A 256 -15.63 -17.19 3.82
CA ILE A 256 -15.46 -16.62 2.48
C ILE A 256 -14.12 -15.88 2.43
N LEU A 257 -13.18 -16.40 1.64
CA LEU A 257 -11.92 -15.72 1.34
C LEU A 257 -12.13 -14.84 0.11
N THR A 258 -12.18 -13.52 0.31
CA THR A 258 -12.47 -12.55 -0.76
C THR A 258 -11.94 -11.19 -0.39
N GLU A 259 -11.38 -10.48 -1.36
CA GLU A 259 -10.99 -9.08 -1.20
C GLU A 259 -12.11 -8.10 -1.61
N ARG A 260 -13.29 -8.62 -1.97
CA ARG A 260 -14.47 -7.82 -2.31
C ARG A 260 -15.50 -7.88 -1.18
N GLU A 261 -15.57 -6.83 -0.37
CA GLU A 261 -16.54 -6.73 0.73
C GLU A 261 -17.98 -6.84 0.23
N GLU A 262 -18.32 -6.23 -0.90
CA GLU A 262 -19.67 -6.30 -1.48
C GLU A 262 -20.09 -7.74 -1.80
N PHE A 263 -19.15 -8.56 -2.28
CA PHE A 263 -19.41 -9.98 -2.54
C PHE A 263 -19.70 -10.73 -1.24
N ALA A 264 -18.88 -10.53 -0.20
CA ALA A 264 -19.09 -11.12 1.12
C ALA A 264 -20.44 -10.71 1.71
N ARG A 265 -20.79 -9.42 1.61
CA ARG A 265 -22.07 -8.88 2.08
C ARG A 265 -23.24 -9.53 1.36
N HIS A 266 -23.27 -9.52 0.03
CA HIS A 266 -24.37 -10.14 -0.75
C HIS A 266 -24.50 -11.64 -0.47
N MET A 267 -23.37 -12.36 -0.36
CA MET A 267 -23.38 -13.77 0.01
C MET A 267 -23.91 -13.99 1.42
N SER A 268 -23.56 -13.12 2.38
CA SER A 268 -24.07 -13.22 3.75
C SER A 268 -25.57 -12.97 3.85
N GLU A 269 -26.11 -12.00 3.09
CA GLU A 269 -27.56 -11.74 3.02
C GLU A 269 -28.31 -12.92 2.40
N ALA A 270 -27.74 -13.51 1.34
CA ALA A 270 -28.31 -14.66 0.64
C ALA A 270 -28.28 -15.96 1.46
N LEU A 271 -27.15 -16.25 2.11
CA LEU A 271 -26.91 -17.50 2.82
C LEU A 271 -27.32 -17.45 4.29
N GLY A 272 -27.44 -16.26 4.88
CA GLY A 272 -27.62 -16.03 6.32
C GLY A 272 -28.89 -16.63 6.92
N ARG A 273 -29.89 -16.95 6.08
CA ARG A 273 -31.08 -17.68 6.52
C ARG A 273 -30.79 -19.12 6.94
N LYS A 274 -29.70 -19.72 6.44
CA LYS A 274 -29.36 -21.14 6.64
C LYS A 274 -27.98 -21.36 7.26
N PHE A 275 -27.00 -20.54 6.94
CA PHE A 275 -25.61 -20.72 7.35
C PHE A 275 -25.10 -19.53 8.15
N GLY A 276 -24.10 -19.77 9.00
CA GLY A 276 -23.26 -18.68 9.49
C GLY A 276 -22.27 -18.27 8.42
N VAL A 277 -21.88 -17.00 8.40
CA VAL A 277 -20.97 -16.48 7.37
C VAL A 277 -19.90 -15.62 8.01
N ILE A 278 -18.65 -15.99 7.78
CA ILE A 278 -17.46 -15.22 8.09
C ILE A 278 -16.79 -14.86 6.76
N SER A 279 -16.25 -13.65 6.62
CA SER A 279 -15.37 -13.32 5.50
C SER A 279 -13.99 -12.90 5.95
N LEU A 280 -12.98 -13.13 5.13
CA LEU A 280 -11.61 -12.66 5.33
C LEU A 280 -11.11 -11.97 4.06
N ASP A 281 -10.69 -10.70 4.18
CA ASP A 281 -10.02 -9.92 3.11
C ASP A 281 -8.59 -10.45 2.89
N TYR A 282 -8.50 -11.63 2.31
CA TYR A 282 -7.26 -12.38 2.28
C TYR A 282 -6.28 -11.77 1.28
N ILE A 283 -5.10 -11.38 1.78
CA ILE A 283 -4.00 -10.86 0.97
C ILE A 283 -2.87 -11.89 0.85
N THR A 284 -2.26 -12.32 1.96
CA THR A 284 -1.13 -13.28 1.98
C THR A 284 -0.95 -13.93 3.36
N GLY A 285 -0.34 -15.13 3.42
CA GLY A 285 0.02 -15.82 4.67
C GLY A 285 -0.99 -16.88 5.11
N PRO A 286 -0.79 -17.58 6.24
CA PRO A 286 -1.69 -18.65 6.68
C PRO A 286 -3.06 -18.10 7.11
N VAL A 287 -4.14 -18.81 6.76
CA VAL A 287 -5.53 -18.42 7.04
C VAL A 287 -5.92 -18.70 8.49
N ARG A 288 -5.49 -19.84 9.05
CA ARG A 288 -5.92 -20.30 10.39
C ARG A 288 -5.77 -19.27 11.53
N PRO A 289 -4.66 -18.53 11.66
CA PRO A 289 -4.49 -17.57 12.75
C PRO A 289 -5.59 -16.50 12.81
N PHE A 290 -6.18 -16.13 11.67
CA PHE A 290 -7.24 -15.13 11.60
C PHE A 290 -8.60 -15.63 12.11
N LEU A 291 -8.77 -16.95 12.26
CA LEU A 291 -10.03 -17.56 12.70
C LEU A 291 -10.12 -17.74 14.21
N LYS A 292 -9.04 -17.53 14.95
CA LYS A 292 -8.97 -17.69 16.41
C LYS A 292 -10.14 -17.02 17.18
N PRO A 293 -10.61 -15.81 16.82
CA PRO A 293 -11.75 -15.18 17.51
C PRO A 293 -13.09 -15.93 17.34
N PHE A 294 -13.21 -16.83 16.37
CA PHE A 294 -14.44 -17.53 16.01
C PHE A 294 -14.47 -18.99 16.47
N GLY A 295 -13.56 -19.37 17.38
CA GLY A 295 -13.52 -20.66 18.07
C GLY A 295 -12.18 -21.37 17.92
N GLU A 296 -11.79 -22.13 18.95
CA GLU A 296 -10.64 -23.03 18.93
C GLU A 296 -11.18 -24.47 18.83
N ASP A 297 -10.94 -25.12 17.69
CA ASP A 297 -11.01 -26.57 17.57
C ASP A 297 -9.58 -27.14 17.52
N GLU A 298 -9.41 -28.45 17.77
CA GLU A 298 -8.09 -29.10 17.73
C GLU A 298 -7.41 -28.99 16.35
N ALA A 299 -8.17 -28.74 15.28
CA ALA A 299 -7.68 -28.58 13.91
C ALA A 299 -7.31 -27.12 13.54
N GLY A 300 -7.68 -26.13 14.36
CA GLY A 300 -7.38 -24.71 14.16
C GLY A 300 -8.26 -23.96 13.14
N TRP A 301 -9.41 -24.52 12.74
CA TRP A 301 -10.40 -23.90 11.83
C TRP A 301 -11.67 -23.40 12.55
N GLY A 302 -11.77 -23.63 13.86
CA GLY A 302 -12.85 -23.19 14.72
C GLY A 302 -14.20 -23.79 14.32
N ARG A 303 -15.22 -22.94 14.20
CA ARG A 303 -16.59 -23.34 13.80
C ARG A 303 -16.81 -23.44 12.30
N VAL A 304 -15.79 -23.17 11.49
CA VAL A 304 -15.90 -23.21 10.03
C VAL A 304 -16.08 -24.65 9.58
N LYS A 305 -17.05 -24.89 8.70
CA LYS A 305 -17.34 -26.21 8.11
C LYS A 305 -17.12 -26.27 6.61
N LEU A 306 -16.95 -25.13 5.95
CA LEU A 306 -16.68 -25.03 4.51
C LEU A 306 -15.95 -23.72 4.21
N ILE A 307 -14.99 -23.77 3.30
CA ILE A 307 -14.25 -22.60 2.81
C ILE A 307 -14.64 -22.30 1.37
N LEU A 308 -14.98 -21.04 1.10
CA LEU A 308 -15.31 -20.52 -0.22
C LEU A 308 -14.23 -19.52 -0.64
N ILE A 309 -13.46 -19.82 -1.69
CA ILE A 309 -12.40 -18.94 -2.20
C ILE A 309 -12.90 -18.22 -3.44
N HIS A 310 -13.03 -16.89 -3.35
CA HIS A 310 -13.44 -16.07 -4.49
C HIS A 310 -12.32 -15.90 -5.52
N ASN A 311 -12.68 -15.82 -6.81
CA ASN A 311 -11.74 -15.78 -7.92
C ASN A 311 -11.00 -14.43 -8.09
N HIS A 312 -11.48 -13.37 -7.45
CA HIS A 312 -10.83 -12.06 -7.48
C HIS A 312 -10.08 -11.79 -6.18
N LEU A 313 -8.77 -12.01 -6.23
CA LEU A 313 -7.76 -11.67 -5.23
C LEU A 313 -6.69 -10.81 -5.93
N ARG A 314 -6.22 -9.72 -5.31
CA ARG A 314 -5.26 -8.76 -5.88
C ARG A 314 -3.84 -9.30 -5.88
N LEU A 315 -3.49 -10.10 -4.86
CA LEU A 315 -2.09 -10.43 -4.55
C LEU A 315 -1.77 -11.94 -4.53
N ALA A 316 -2.77 -12.81 -4.65
CA ALA A 316 -2.59 -14.25 -4.70
C ALA A 316 -3.51 -14.88 -5.75
N SER A 317 -3.07 -15.95 -6.43
CA SER A 317 -3.99 -16.72 -7.27
C SER A 317 -4.95 -17.54 -6.40
N PRO A 318 -6.27 -17.60 -6.69
CA PRO A 318 -7.21 -18.47 -5.98
C PRO A 318 -6.78 -19.94 -5.95
N LEU A 319 -6.09 -20.41 -7.00
CA LEU A 319 -5.55 -21.76 -7.08
C LEU A 319 -4.33 -21.96 -6.17
N GLU A 320 -3.46 -20.95 -6.07
CA GLU A 320 -2.32 -20.96 -5.16
C GLU A 320 -2.77 -20.92 -3.71
N LEU A 321 -3.77 -20.09 -3.40
CA LEU A 321 -4.39 -20.04 -2.08
C LEU A 321 -5.04 -21.38 -1.72
N CYS A 322 -5.75 -22.01 -2.66
CA CYS A 322 -6.31 -23.33 -2.45
C CYS A 322 -5.21 -24.35 -2.09
N ARG A 323 -4.12 -24.40 -2.88
CA ARG A 323 -2.97 -25.28 -2.58
C ARG A 323 -2.32 -24.95 -1.24
N GLN A 324 -2.18 -23.67 -0.90
CA GLN A 324 -1.64 -23.27 0.39
C GLN A 324 -2.50 -23.82 1.54
N VAL A 325 -3.82 -23.62 1.47
CA VAL A 325 -4.75 -24.06 2.50
C VAL A 325 -4.76 -25.59 2.63
N VAL A 326 -4.73 -26.31 1.51
CA VAL A 326 -4.72 -27.78 1.48
C VAL A 326 -3.37 -28.36 1.91
N GLU A 327 -2.28 -27.95 1.27
CA GLU A 327 -0.96 -28.58 1.39
C GLU A 327 -0.17 -28.04 2.57
N GLN A 328 -0.13 -26.71 2.74
CA GLN A 328 0.69 -26.07 3.78
C GLN A 328 -0.06 -26.00 5.11
N GLU A 329 -1.35 -25.68 5.08
CA GLU A 329 -2.17 -25.59 6.28
C GLU A 329 -2.88 -26.89 6.65
N LYS A 330 -2.78 -27.92 5.80
CA LYS A 330 -3.38 -29.26 6.03
C LYS A 330 -4.87 -29.16 6.36
N CYS A 331 -5.60 -28.30 5.65
CA CYS A 331 -7.03 -28.11 5.84
C CYS A 331 -7.80 -29.39 5.52
N ASN A 332 -8.66 -29.82 6.44
CA ASN A 332 -9.54 -30.98 6.29
C ASN A 332 -10.99 -30.59 5.92
N LEU A 333 -11.27 -29.30 5.74
CA LEU A 333 -12.60 -28.80 5.39
C LEU A 333 -12.80 -28.83 3.87
N PRO A 334 -14.03 -29.02 3.38
CA PRO A 334 -14.32 -28.86 1.96
C PRO A 334 -14.05 -27.41 1.50
N ILE A 335 -13.28 -27.27 0.44
CA ILE A 335 -12.94 -25.99 -0.18
C ILE A 335 -13.61 -25.90 -1.55
N ILE A 336 -14.36 -24.82 -1.79
CA ILE A 336 -14.97 -24.53 -3.09
C ILE A 336 -14.36 -23.24 -3.64
N LEU A 337 -13.96 -23.23 -4.91
CA LEU A 337 -13.61 -22.00 -5.61
C LEU A 337 -14.87 -21.37 -6.21
N ALA A 338 -15.04 -20.06 -6.07
CA ALA A 338 -16.18 -19.30 -6.56
C ALA A 338 -15.76 -18.27 -7.60
N GLY A 339 -16.48 -18.16 -8.71
CA GLY A 339 -16.19 -17.15 -9.73
C GLY A 339 -17.27 -17.02 -10.79
N THR A 340 -16.92 -16.43 -11.94
CA THR A 340 -17.83 -16.28 -13.08
C THR A 340 -18.10 -17.62 -13.78
N ASP A 341 -19.24 -17.74 -14.46
CA ASP A 341 -19.64 -18.96 -15.20
C ASP A 341 -18.92 -19.15 -16.55
N GLU A 342 -18.09 -18.19 -16.96
CA GLU A 342 -17.19 -18.33 -18.11
C GLU A 342 -16.24 -19.51 -17.92
N ASP A 343 -16.13 -20.39 -18.92
CA ASP A 343 -15.25 -21.57 -18.91
C ASP A 343 -15.38 -22.43 -17.64
N GLU A 344 -16.60 -22.58 -17.11
CA GLU A 344 -16.89 -23.30 -15.86
C GLU A 344 -16.21 -24.68 -15.79
N GLY A 345 -16.29 -25.47 -16.87
CA GLY A 345 -15.68 -26.80 -16.92
C GLY A 345 -14.15 -26.78 -16.78
N LEU A 346 -13.48 -25.81 -17.39
CA LEU A 346 -12.03 -25.66 -17.29
C LEU A 346 -11.63 -25.15 -15.89
N LYS A 347 -12.36 -24.17 -15.36
CA LYS A 347 -12.14 -23.64 -14.00
C LYS A 347 -12.36 -24.71 -12.94
N ARG A 348 -13.38 -25.55 -13.11
CA ARG A 348 -13.65 -26.72 -12.29
C ARG A 348 -12.49 -27.71 -12.29
N ASN A 349 -12.01 -28.12 -13.45
CA ASN A 349 -10.87 -29.04 -13.56
C ASN A 349 -9.62 -28.47 -12.86
N ARG A 350 -9.36 -27.16 -13.01
CA ARG A 350 -8.24 -26.49 -12.33
C ARG A 350 -8.42 -26.40 -10.82
N ALA A 351 -9.64 -26.14 -10.34
CA ALA A 351 -9.97 -26.11 -8.93
C ALA A 351 -9.74 -27.49 -8.27
N LEU A 352 -10.23 -28.56 -8.90
CA LEU A 352 -10.00 -29.94 -8.44
C LEU A 352 -8.51 -30.27 -8.41
N ALA A 353 -7.75 -29.88 -9.44
CA ALA A 353 -6.30 -30.07 -9.48
C ALA A 353 -5.53 -29.24 -8.42
N ALA A 354 -6.14 -28.20 -7.86
CA ALA A 354 -5.59 -27.42 -6.75
C ALA A 354 -6.02 -27.92 -5.36
N GLY A 355 -6.81 -29.00 -5.30
CA GLY A 355 -7.27 -29.61 -4.05
C GLY A 355 -8.65 -29.16 -3.57
N ALA A 356 -9.38 -28.36 -4.36
CA ALA A 356 -10.76 -28.02 -4.05
C ALA A 356 -11.71 -29.19 -4.33
N VAL A 357 -12.87 -29.21 -3.66
CA VAL A 357 -13.91 -30.23 -3.89
C VAL A 357 -14.81 -29.86 -5.07
N ASP A 358 -14.93 -28.57 -5.40
CA ASP A 358 -15.63 -28.12 -6.60
C ASP A 358 -15.31 -26.67 -6.98
N PHE A 359 -15.81 -26.25 -8.15
CA PHE A 359 -15.94 -24.86 -8.56
C PHE A 359 -17.43 -24.48 -8.61
N LEU A 360 -17.75 -23.27 -8.14
CA LEU A 360 -19.11 -22.75 -8.06
C LEU A 360 -19.22 -21.44 -8.87
N PRO A 361 -20.00 -21.42 -9.96
CA PRO A 361 -20.34 -20.16 -10.60
C PRO A 361 -21.27 -19.33 -9.71
N VAL A 362 -20.84 -18.13 -9.34
CA VAL A 362 -21.63 -17.19 -8.52
C VAL A 362 -22.05 -16.01 -9.39
N ALA A 363 -23.31 -16.04 -9.82
CA ALA A 363 -23.96 -14.96 -10.56
C ALA A 363 -25.11 -14.35 -9.74
N PRO A 364 -25.40 -13.03 -9.87
CA PRO A 364 -26.40 -12.31 -9.06
C PRO A 364 -27.81 -12.94 -9.02
N PHE A 365 -28.18 -13.72 -10.04
CA PHE A 365 -29.51 -14.32 -10.16
C PHE A 365 -29.56 -15.84 -9.84
N LYS A 366 -28.43 -16.46 -9.47
CA LYS A 366 -28.32 -17.92 -9.28
C LYS A 366 -28.20 -18.34 -7.80
N ILE A 367 -28.58 -17.48 -6.85
CA ILE A 367 -28.37 -17.69 -5.40
C ILE A 367 -28.98 -18.98 -4.85
N LEU A 368 -30.15 -19.41 -5.34
CA LEU A 368 -30.76 -20.68 -4.93
C LEU A 368 -29.89 -21.89 -5.30
N SER A 369 -29.23 -21.85 -6.47
CA SER A 369 -28.32 -22.91 -6.89
C SER A 369 -27.05 -22.94 -6.05
N VAL A 370 -26.54 -21.76 -5.67
CA VAL A 370 -25.41 -21.60 -4.74
C VAL A 370 -25.75 -22.20 -3.38
N LEU A 371 -26.91 -21.85 -2.81
CA LEU A 371 -27.37 -22.39 -1.53
C LEU A 371 -27.53 -23.91 -1.58
N ARG A 372 -28.16 -24.44 -2.64
CA ARG A 372 -28.33 -25.89 -2.83
C ARG A 372 -26.98 -26.60 -2.90
N LYS A 373 -26.03 -26.05 -3.65
CA LYS A 373 -24.69 -26.65 -3.83
C LYS A 373 -23.88 -26.65 -2.52
N LEU A 374 -23.92 -25.56 -1.76
CA LEU A 374 -23.26 -25.48 -0.45
C LEU A 374 -23.88 -26.46 0.56
N ASP A 375 -25.20 -26.61 0.54
CA ASP A 375 -25.91 -27.59 1.37
C ASP A 375 -25.56 -29.04 1.01
N GLU A 376 -25.56 -29.36 -0.29
CA GLU A 376 -25.15 -30.69 -0.79
C GLU A 376 -23.70 -31.00 -0.40
N THR A 377 -22.80 -30.03 -0.55
CA THR A 377 -21.39 -30.20 -0.18
C THR A 377 -21.25 -30.42 1.32
N LEU A 378 -21.90 -29.60 2.15
CA LEU A 378 -21.84 -29.79 3.60
C LEU A 378 -22.37 -31.16 4.01
N LYS A 379 -23.46 -31.67 3.42
CA LYS A 379 -23.99 -33.01 3.72
C LYS A 379 -23.06 -34.16 3.35
N LEU A 380 -22.19 -33.98 2.34
CA LEU A 380 -21.23 -35.00 1.92
C LEU A 380 -20.01 -35.08 2.83
N PHE A 381 -19.72 -34.00 3.58
CA PHE A 381 -18.51 -33.85 4.39
C PHE A 381 -18.81 -33.66 5.90
N SER A 382 -20.08 -33.71 6.30
CA SER A 382 -20.55 -33.57 7.69
C SER A 382 -20.63 -34.88 8.44
#